data_AF-M2Z3A1-F1
#
_entry.id   AF-M2Z3A1-F1
#
_cell.length_a   1.000
_cell.length_b   1.000
_cell.length_c   1.000
_cell.angle_alpha   90.00
_cell.angle_beta   90.00
_cell.angle_gamma   90.00
#
_symmetry.space_group_name_H-M   'P 1'
#
loop_
_entity.id
_entity.type
_entity.pdbx_description
1 polymer ?
#
loop_
_entity_poly.entity_id
_entity_poly.type
_entity_poly.pdbx_seq_one_letter_code
_entity_poly.pdbx_strand_id
1 'polypeptide(L)' 'MTTDKAATRPSTLIAALPHRYRAVLHLRIACGLSITDTARALNTDAASVRLAQHHALNLLRHQLGHPGTCRTPGAH' A
#
# COMPACT_ATOMS: atom_id res chain seq x y z
N MET A 1 -19.18 19.87 14.50
CA MET A 1 -18.76 18.48 14.25
C MET A 1 -18.45 18.38 12.77
N THR A 2 -17.23 18.79 12.39
CA THR A 2 -16.82 19.01 11.00
C THR A 2 -16.60 17.68 10.31
N THR A 3 -17.22 17.52 9.14
CA THR A 3 -17.13 16.33 8.30
C THR A 3 -15.72 16.20 7.73
N ASP A 4 -14.93 15.25 8.25
CA ASP A 4 -13.72 14.76 7.61
C ASP A 4 -14.10 13.93 6.38
N LYS A 5 -14.32 14.60 5.24
CA LYS A 5 -14.46 13.96 3.94
C LYS A 5 -13.08 13.95 3.25
N ALA A 6 -12.70 12.75 2.82
CA ALA A 6 -11.59 12.42 1.93
C ALA A 6 -10.20 12.16 2.53
N ALA A 7 -10.08 11.87 3.83
CA ALA A 7 -8.96 11.06 4.29
C ALA A 7 -9.21 9.61 3.88
N THR A 8 -8.93 9.25 2.62
CA THR A 8 -8.79 7.83 2.26
C THR A 8 -7.74 7.26 3.19
N ARG A 9 -8.17 6.53 4.22
CA ARG A 9 -7.26 6.06 5.26
C ARG A 9 -6.18 5.22 4.56
N PRO A 10 -4.89 5.45 4.85
CA PRO A 10 -3.81 4.75 4.17
C PRO A 10 -3.94 3.23 4.30
N SER A 11 -4.57 2.76 5.38
CA SER A 11 -4.92 1.35 5.61
C SER A 11 -5.84 0.74 4.54
N THR A 12 -6.82 1.49 4.02
CA THR A 12 -7.71 1.04 2.93
C THR A 12 -6.99 0.94 1.58
N LEU A 13 -6.04 1.83 1.33
CA LEU A 13 -5.20 1.80 0.12
C LEU A 13 -4.22 0.63 0.15
N ILE A 14 -3.61 0.36 1.30
CA ILE A 14 -2.74 -0.81 1.51
C ILE A 14 -3.54 -2.12 1.42
N ALA A 15 -4.83 -2.11 1.77
CA ALA A 15 -5.69 -3.29 1.62
C ALA A 15 -6.00 -3.64 0.15
N ALA A 16 -5.99 -2.65 -0.75
CA ALA A 16 -6.13 -2.86 -2.19
C ALA A 16 -4.84 -3.40 -2.86
N LEU A 17 -3.71 -3.40 -2.15
CA LEU A 17 -2.47 -3.98 -2.67
C LEU A 17 -2.52 -5.51 -2.62
N PRO A 18 -2.00 -6.20 -3.65
CA PRO A 18 -1.75 -7.64 -3.63
C PRO A 18 -1.06 -8.10 -2.36
N HIS A 19 -1.49 -9.25 -1.83
CA HIS A 19 -1.08 -9.77 -0.52
C HIS A 19 0.45 -9.80 -0.32
N ARG A 20 1.20 -10.10 -1.39
CA ARG A 20 2.67 -10.14 -1.39
C ARG A 20 3.29 -8.79 -1.04
N TYR A 21 2.73 -7.69 -1.54
CA TYR A 21 3.24 -6.33 -1.29
C TYR A 21 2.91 -5.87 0.12
N ARG A 22 1.73 -6.24 0.63
CA ARG A 22 1.32 -5.94 2.01
C ARG A 22 2.22 -6.65 3.03
N ALA A 23 2.58 -7.91 2.79
CA ALA A 23 3.50 -8.66 3.66
C ALA A 23 4.90 -8.01 3.70
N VAL A 24 5.44 -7.60 2.55
CA VAL A 24 6.72 -6.89 2.46
C VAL A 24 6.68 -5.57 3.24
N LEU A 25 5.63 -4.76 3.06
CA LEU A 25 5.48 -3.50 3.78
C LEU A 25 5.30 -3.71 5.29
N HIS A 26 4.54 -4.73 5.70
CA HIS A 26 4.33 -5.04 7.11
C HIS A 26 5.65 -5.42 7.79
N LEU A 27 6.43 -6.33 7.20
CA LEU A 27 7.71 -6.76 7.75
C LEU A 27 8.74 -5.62 7.80
N ARG A 28 8.77 -4.75 6.77
CA ARG A 28 9.72 -3.64 6.73
C ARG A 28 9.34 -2.44 7.59
N ILE A 29 8.05 -2.14 7.74
CA ILE A 29 7.59 -0.92 8.43
C ILE A 29 7.19 -1.23 9.88
N ALA A 30 6.44 -2.31 10.11
CA ALA A 30 5.98 -2.66 11.45
C ALA A 30 7.03 -3.43 12.25
N CYS A 31 7.79 -4.31 11.61
CA CYS A 31 8.84 -5.10 12.28
C CYS A 31 10.25 -4.54 12.08
N GLY A 32 10.46 -3.58 11.18
CA GLY A 32 11.76 -2.95 10.94
C GLY A 32 12.82 -3.88 10.31
N LEU A 33 12.42 -4.98 9.65
CA LEU A 33 13.38 -5.90 9.02
C LEU A 33 14.11 -5.23 7.85
N SER A 34 15.39 -5.57 7.69
CA SER A 34 16.17 -5.22 6.49
C SER A 34 15.65 -5.96 5.25
N ILE A 35 16.06 -5.50 4.06
CA ILE A 35 15.64 -6.09 2.77
C ILE A 35 16.01 -7.57 2.70
N THR A 36 17.21 -7.92 3.18
CA THR A 36 17.75 -9.28 3.20
C THR A 36 16.99 -10.17 4.19
N ASP A 37 16.70 -9.67 5.39
CA ASP A 37 15.94 -10.41 6.40
C ASP A 37 14.49 -10.61 5.99
N THR A 38 13.88 -9.60 5.36
CA THR A 38 12.53 -9.70 4.78
C THR A 38 12.49 -10.72 3.65
N ALA A 39 13.52 -10.73 2.80
CA ALA A 39 13.66 -11.69 1.71
C ALA A 39 13.75 -13.12 2.24
N ARG A 40 14.56 -13.32 3.29
CA ARG A 40 14.70 -14.60 3.98
C ARG A 40 13.41 -15.04 4.69
N ALA A 41 12.70 -14.13 5.35
CA ALA A 41 11.43 -14.39 6.00
C ALA A 41 10.31 -14.77 5.01
N LEU A 42 10.35 -14.21 3.81
CA LEU A 42 9.37 -14.48 2.74
C LEU A 42 9.82 -15.57 1.75
N ASN A 43 10.96 -16.24 1.98
CA ASN A 43 11.58 -17.19 1.05
C ASN A 43 11.64 -16.66 -0.39
N THR A 44 12.06 -15.40 -0.53
CA THR A 44 12.11 -14.69 -1.81
C THR A 44 13.46 -13.97 -1.96
N ASP A 45 13.70 -13.44 -3.15
CA ASP A 45 14.91 -12.68 -3.44
C ASP A 45 14.88 -11.22 -2.95
N ALA A 46 16.05 -10.69 -2.58
CA ALA A 46 16.18 -9.29 -2.17
C ALA A 46 15.80 -8.32 -3.29
N ALA A 47 16.07 -8.70 -4.55
CA ALA A 47 15.61 -7.96 -5.73
C ALA A 47 14.09 -7.92 -5.82
N SER A 48 13.41 -9.05 -5.57
CA SER A 48 11.94 -9.12 -5.54
C SER A 48 11.35 -8.29 -4.41
N VAL A 49 11.96 -8.23 -3.23
CA VAL A 49 11.51 -7.37 -2.11
C VAL A 49 11.60 -5.89 -2.48
N ARG A 50 12.70 -5.46 -3.13
CA ARG A 50 12.86 -4.08 -3.61
C ARG A 50 11.82 -3.74 -4.67
N LEU A 51 11.60 -4.63 -5.63
CA LEU A 51 10.63 -4.47 -6.70
C LEU A 51 9.21 -4.40 -6.13
N ALA A 52 8.87 -5.29 -5.18
CA ALA A 52 7.60 -5.30 -4.46
C ALA A 52 7.35 -3.99 -3.70
N GLN A 53 8.35 -3.49 -2.96
CA GLN A 53 8.23 -2.20 -2.29
C GLN A 53 8.08 -1.05 -3.29
N HIS A 54 8.90 -1.04 -4.34
CA HIS A 54 8.85 0.02 -5.33
C HIS A 54 7.48 0.06 -6.02
N HIS A 55 6.96 -1.09 -6.45
CA HIS A 55 5.61 -1.19 -6.99
C HIS A 55 4.54 -0.80 -5.98
N ALA A 56 4.67 -1.22 -4.72
CA ALA A 56 3.72 -0.87 -3.67
C ALA A 56 3.65 0.66 -3.48
N LEU A 57 4.80 1.33 -3.38
CA LEU A 57 4.87 2.78 -3.26
C LEU A 57 4.38 3.48 -4.53
N ASN A 58 4.70 2.97 -5.72
CA ASN A 58 4.24 3.54 -6.98
C ASN A 58 2.71 3.43 -7.12
N LEU A 59 2.13 2.28 -6.72
CA LEU A 59 0.68 2.08 -6.71
C LEU A 59 -0.01 3.02 -5.72
N LEU A 60 0.55 3.14 -4.50
CA LEU A 60 0.04 4.07 -3.48
C LEU A 60 0.11 5.52 -3.98
N ARG A 61 1.21 5.93 -4.63
CA ARG A 61 1.35 7.27 -5.22
C ARG A 61 0.36 7.49 -6.36
N HIS A 62 0.12 6.49 -7.21
CA HIS A 62 -0.89 6.58 -8.28
C HIS A 62 -2.30 6.75 -7.72
N GLN A 63 -2.63 6.03 -6.64
CA GLN A 63 -3.92 6.13 -5.97
C GLN A 63 -4.08 7.42 -5.16
N LEU A 64 -2.99 8.01 -4.64
CA LEU A 64 -3.02 9.34 -4.02
C LEU A 64 -3.09 10.46 -5.07
N GLY A 65 -2.46 10.26 -6.23
CA GLY A 65 -2.48 11.19 -7.37
C GLY A 65 -3.81 11.17 -8.14
N HIS A 66 -4.60 10.11 -8.00
CA HIS A 66 -6.03 10.10 -8.26
C HIS A 66 -6.77 10.31 -6.92
N PRO A 67 -6.94 11.54 -6.41
CA PRO A 67 -8.01 11.77 -5.46
C PRO A 67 -9.28 11.35 -6.20
N GLY A 68 -9.81 10.18 -5.85
CA GLY A 68 -10.99 9.61 -6.46
C GLY A 68 -12.03 10.71 -6.52
N THR A 69 -12.32 11.13 -7.75
CA THR A 69 -13.49 11.93 -8.06
C THR A 69 -14.64 11.27 -7.33
N CYS A 70 -15.30 12.07 -6.50
CA CYS A 70 -16.51 11.68 -5.81
C CYS A 70 -17.52 11.20 -6.86
N ARG A 71 -17.56 9.89 -7.09
CA ARG A 71 -18.59 9.26 -7.91
C ARG A 71 -19.88 9.25 -7.10
N THR A 72 -20.65 10.33 -7.19
CA THR A 72 -22.10 10.32 -6.96
C THR A 72 -22.80 10.28 -8.31
N PRO A 73 -23.41 9.15 -8.69
CA PRO A 73 -24.48 9.12 -9.67
C PRO A 73 -25.76 8.61 -9.01
N GLY A 74 -26.81 9.43 -9.04
CA GLY A 74 -28.18 8.96 -8.88
C GLY A 74 -28.87 9.39 -7.59
N ALA A 75 -29.25 10.67 -7.52
CA ALA A 75 -30.54 11.02 -6.94
C ALA A 75 -31.59 10.66 -7.99
N HIS A 76 -32.41 9.64 -7.72
CA HIS A 76 -33.73 9.42 -8.31
C HIS A 76 -34.54 8.54 -7.36
#